data_AF-A0A258QI36-F1
#
_entry.id   AF-A0A258QI36-F1
#
_cell.length_a   1.000
_cell.length_b   1.000
_cell.length_c   1.000
_cell.angle_alpha   90.00
_cell.angle_beta   90.00
_cell.angle_gamma   90.00
#
_symmetry.space_group_name_H-M   'P 1'
#
loop_
_entity.id
_entity.type
_entity.pdbx_description
1 polymer ?
#
loop_
_entity_poly.entity_id
_entity_poly.type
_entity_poly.pdbx_seq_one_letter_code
_entity_poly.pdbx_strand_id
1 'polypeptide(L)' 'PGSAYYVHGLSMHQITQKFGAPAKKLHAIPARGTKYQPPITRWIYPDFTVYFEHGRAIHLVKDHPRIK' A
#
# COMPACT_ATOMS: atom_id res chain seq x y z
N PRO A 1 16.46 3.93 2.19
CA PRO A 1 16.65 2.48 2.01
C PRO A 1 17.35 1.90 3.25
N GLY A 2 16.76 0.91 3.92
CA GLY A 2 17.37 0.33 5.15
C GLY A 2 16.39 -0.03 6.26
N SER A 3 15.12 0.38 6.18
CA SER A 3 14.08 -0.14 7.08
C SER A 3 13.42 -1.39 6.48
N ALA A 4 13.09 -2.36 7.32
CA ALA A 4 12.32 -3.55 6.92
C ALA A 4 11.02 -3.17 6.16
N TYR A 5 10.47 -2.00 6.47
CA TYR A 5 9.24 -1.42 5.93
C TYR A 5 9.43 -0.57 4.66
N TYR A 6 10.62 -0.55 4.07
CA TYR A 6 10.83 0.15 2.81
C TYR A 6 10.11 -0.58 1.66
N VAL A 7 9.16 0.14 1.03
CA VAL A 7 8.32 -0.37 -0.07
C VAL A 7 8.31 0.52 -1.32
N HIS A 8 8.83 1.75 -1.22
CA HIS A 8 8.70 2.74 -2.29
C HIS A 8 9.33 2.24 -3.60
N GLY A 9 8.54 2.20 -4.67
CA GLY A 9 8.93 1.74 -5.99
C GLY A 9 8.78 0.23 -6.25
N LEU A 10 8.48 -0.57 -5.23
CA LEU A 10 8.30 -2.02 -5.40
C LEU A 10 7.00 -2.34 -6.15
N SER A 11 7.02 -3.37 -6.99
CA SER A 11 5.81 -3.86 -7.66
C SER A 11 4.90 -4.61 -6.70
N MET A 12 3.61 -4.75 -7.05
CA MET A 12 2.67 -5.60 -6.32
C MET A 12 3.17 -7.04 -6.13
N HIS A 13 3.87 -7.59 -7.13
CA HIS A 13 4.47 -8.91 -7.03
C HIS A 13 5.59 -8.95 -5.99
N GLN A 14 6.51 -7.97 -6.03
CA GLN A 14 7.61 -7.87 -5.07
C GLN A 14 7.11 -7.67 -3.63
N ILE A 15 6.03 -6.89 -3.43
CA ILE A 15 5.38 -6.75 -2.11
C ILE A 15 4.81 -8.08 -1.64
N THR A 16 4.15 -8.82 -2.54
CA THR A 16 3.60 -10.15 -2.21
C THR A 16 4.71 -11.14 -1.86
N GLN A 17 5.85 -11.11 -2.55
CA GLN A 17 7.00 -11.95 -2.23
C GLN A 17 7.64 -11.59 -0.89
N LYS A 18 7.66 -10.29 -0.53
CA LYS A 18 8.29 -9.80 0.70
C LYS A 18 7.43 -10.00 1.95
N PHE A 19 6.12 -9.78 1.85
CA PHE A 19 5.20 -9.78 3.00
C PHE A 19 4.12 -10.87 2.94
N GLY A 20 4.08 -11.67 1.87
CA GLY A 20 3.01 -12.62 1.60
C GLY A 20 1.76 -11.97 1.00
N ALA A 21 0.71 -12.79 0.88
CA ALA A 21 -0.58 -12.32 0.39
C ALA A 21 -1.21 -11.32 1.39
N PRO A 22 -1.77 -10.19 0.92
CA PRO A 22 -2.46 -9.26 1.80
C PRO A 22 -3.76 -9.88 2.34
N ALA A 23 -4.13 -9.50 3.56
CA ALA A 23 -5.40 -9.90 4.18
C ALA A 23 -6.61 -9.37 3.40
N LYS A 24 -6.50 -8.16 2.83
CA LYS A 24 -7.54 -7.58 1.98
C LYS A 24 -6.93 -6.73 0.87
N LYS A 25 -7.36 -6.96 -0.37
CA LYS A 25 -7.09 -6.07 -1.50
C LYS A 25 -8.30 -5.15 -1.68
N LEU A 26 -8.17 -3.89 -1.28
CA LEU A 26 -9.19 -2.90 -1.57
C LEU A 26 -9.02 -2.44 -3.02
N HIS A 27 -10.15 -2.35 -3.72
CA HIS A 27 -10.18 -1.76 -5.05
C HIS A 27 -9.64 -0.32 -5.00
N ALA A 28 -9.05 0.11 -6.11
CA ALA A 28 -8.61 1.48 -6.23
C ALA A 28 -9.81 2.40 -5.95
N ILE A 29 -9.65 3.30 -4.98
CA ILE A 29 -10.67 4.33 -4.76
C ILE A 29 -10.57 5.24 -5.99
N PRO A 30 -11.63 5.36 -6.81
CA PRO A 30 -11.60 6.25 -7.95
C PRO A 30 -11.30 7.65 -7.42
N ALA A 31 -10.22 8.23 -7.89
CA ALA A 31 -9.87 9.56 -7.49
C ALA A 31 -11.00 10.52 -7.89
N ARG A 32 -11.31 11.45 -6.99
CA ARG A 32 -12.48 12.34 -7.13
C ARG A 32 -12.33 13.40 -8.24
N GLY A 33 -11.27 13.32 -9.05
CA GLY A 33 -11.10 14.15 -10.24
C GLY A 33 -9.65 14.53 -10.53
N THR A 34 -9.40 14.73 -11.83
CA THR A 34 -8.17 15.22 -12.48
C THR A 34 -7.03 14.21 -12.62
N LYS A 35 -6.26 14.35 -13.72
CA LYS A 35 -5.05 13.56 -14.04
C LYS A 35 -3.97 13.55 -12.95
N TYR A 36 -4.07 14.47 -11.97
CA TYR A 36 -3.10 14.67 -10.89
C TYR A 36 -3.43 13.86 -9.63
N GLN A 37 -4.59 13.20 -9.59
CA GLN A 37 -4.98 12.31 -8.52
C GLN A 37 -5.26 10.95 -9.17
N PRO A 38 -4.25 10.08 -9.36
CA PRO A 38 -4.48 8.75 -9.88
C PRO A 38 -5.20 7.87 -8.85
N PRO A 39 -5.93 6.82 -9.28
CA PRO A 39 -6.58 5.88 -8.38
C PRO A 39 -5.54 5.16 -7.51
N ILE A 40 -5.66 5.29 -6.19
CA ILE A 40 -4.76 4.62 -5.25
C ILE A 40 -5.35 3.27 -4.86
N THR A 41 -4.62 2.20 -5.16
CA THR A 41 -4.94 0.85 -4.71
C THR A 41 -4.38 0.65 -3.30
N ARG A 42 -5.11 -0.06 -2.43
CA ARG A 42 -4.70 -0.27 -1.04
C ARG A 42 -4.74 -1.75 -0.70
N TRP A 43 -3.63 -2.25 -0.17
CA TRP A 43 -3.57 -3.61 0.37
C TRP A 43 -3.40 -3.55 1.88
N ILE A 44 -4.29 -4.22 2.59
CA ILE A 44 -4.29 -4.30 4.04
C ILE A 44 -3.57 -5.59 4.45
N TYR A 45 -2.58 -5.44 5.30
CA TYR A 45 -1.94 -6.49 6.09
C TYR A 45 -2.37 -6.33 7.55
N PRO A 46 -2.16 -7.35 8.41
CA PRO A 46 -2.56 -7.29 9.81
C PRO A 46 -2.05 -6.06 10.56
N ASP A 47 -0.78 -5.69 10.35
CA ASP A 47 -0.12 -4.60 11.11
C ASP A 47 0.12 -3.32 10.31
N PHE A 48 -0.20 -3.31 9.00
CA PHE A 48 0.10 -2.18 8.13
C PHE A 48 -0.73 -2.19 6.85
N THR A 49 -0.80 -1.04 6.18
CA THR A 49 -1.42 -0.88 4.86
C THR A 49 -0.39 -0.38 3.86
N VAL A 50 -0.33 -1.02 2.69
CA VAL A 50 0.49 -0.59 1.56
C VAL A 50 -0.38 0.10 0.52
N TYR A 51 0.06 1.27 0.07
CA TYR A 51 -0.60 2.09 -0.93
C TYR A 51 0.16 1.98 -2.24
N PHE A 52 -0.57 1.83 -3.34
CA PHE A 52 -0.02 1.68 -4.68
C PHE A 52 -0.60 2.71 -5.64
N GLU A 53 0.26 3.21 -6.51
CA GLU A 53 -0.08 4.04 -7.65
C GLU A 53 0.49 3.36 -8.91
N HIS A 54 -0.32 3.23 -9.96
CA HIS A 54 0.08 2.56 -11.22
C HIS A 54 0.76 1.18 -11.03
N GLY A 55 0.33 0.42 -10.02
CA GLY A 55 0.88 -0.90 -9.71
C GLY A 55 2.21 -0.91 -8.93
N ARG A 56 2.71 0.27 -8.53
CA ARG A 56 3.93 0.43 -7.71
C ARG A 56 3.58 0.94 -6.33
N ALA A 57 4.22 0.39 -5.30
CA ALA A 57 4.04 0.81 -3.93
C ALA A 57 4.64 2.20 -3.74
N ILE A 58 3.84 3.12 -3.21
CA ILE A 58 4.26 4.47 -2.87
C ILE A 58 4.57 4.55 -1.38
N HIS A 59 3.67 4.11 -0.51
CA HIS A 59 3.83 4.21 0.94
C HIS A 59 3.39 2.93 1.67
N LEU A 60 4.02 2.68 2.82
CA LEU A 60 3.58 1.72 3.83
C LEU A 60 3.26 2.50 5.09
N VAL A 61 2.04 2.36 5.59
CA VAL A 61 1.59 2.99 6.84
C VAL A 61 1.33 1.88 7.84
N LYS A 62 2.03 1.91 8.98
CA LYS A 62 1.77 0.99 10.09
C LYS A 62 0.43 1.34 10.73
N ASP A 63 -0.39 0.32 10.98
CA ASP A 63 -1.55 0.51 11.83
C ASP A 63 -1.04 0.66 13.28
N HIS A 64 -1.42 1.75 13.92
CA HIS A 64 -1.11 1.97 15.32
C HIS A 64 -2.45 2.00 16.07
N PRO A 65 -2.67 1.09 17.04
CA PRO A 65 -3.87 1.14 17.85
C PRO A 65 -3.91 2.50 18.52
N ARG A 66 -5.01 3.24 18.32
CA ARG A 66 -5.24 4.47 19.08
C ARG A 66 -5.52 4.06 20.51
N ILE A 67 -4.52 4.17 21.36
CA ILE A 67 -4.70 4.10 22.81
C ILE A 67 -5.56 5.31 23.16
N LYS A 68 -6.80 5.06 23.59
CA LYS A 68 -7.70 6.10 24.10
C LYS A 68 -7.36 6.42 25.55
#